data_AF-A0AAV5AFX6-F1
#
_entry.id   AF-A0AAV5AFX6-F1
#
_cell.length_a   1.000
_cell.length_b   1.000
_cell.length_c   1.000
_cell.angle_alpha   90.00
_cell.angle_beta   90.00
_cell.angle_gamma   90.00
#
_symmetry.space_group_name_H-M   'P 1'
#
loop_
_entity.id
_entity.type
_entity.pdbx_description
1 polymer ?
#
loop_
_entity_poly.entity_id
_entity_poly.type
_entity_poly.pdbx_seq_one_letter_code
_entity_poly.pdbx_strand_id
1 'polypeptide(L)'
;MNDTERSNSKGNSRALAPTPPVIQASFAGPTQNANFTRQPDKSSRESLGIWFLNGRAWKIVANGSTFVRVNDDYNTARDQGLPIGNPVVVERGTVRYTREGGRELTSQGFVVVAPQFTGEFFQGATAFKSALNRVGLTKASPEYPRLVRDCTTARRLGLQDCQGFFRRLSTGVTEPINFTDIHLDPTRPEAAQALLDVLNGLPDRLN
;
A
#
# COMPACT_ATOMS: atom_id res chain seq x y z
N MET A 1 -5.41 -44.08 37.87
CA MET A 1 -5.80 -43.98 36.45
C MET A 1 -6.95 -43.00 36.36
N ASN A 2 -6.67 -41.78 35.93
CA ASN A 2 -7.44 -40.97 34.98
C ASN A 2 -6.84 -39.56 34.95
N ASP A 3 -6.57 -39.12 33.74
CA ASP A 3 -6.01 -37.84 33.33
C ASP A 3 -6.83 -36.64 33.83
N THR A 4 -6.22 -35.45 33.86
CA THR A 4 -6.62 -34.33 32.97
C THR A 4 -5.87 -33.03 33.34
N GLU A 5 -5.05 -32.60 32.38
CA GLU A 5 -4.77 -31.24 31.90
C GLU A 5 -3.97 -30.19 32.69
N ARG A 6 -2.79 -29.94 32.09
CA ARG A 6 -2.08 -28.66 32.01
C ARG A 6 -3.02 -27.48 31.67
N SER A 7 -2.84 -26.36 32.37
CA SER A 7 -3.03 -25.04 31.78
C SER A 7 -1.81 -24.17 32.15
N ASN A 8 -0.92 -23.99 31.17
CA ASN A 8 0.17 -23.03 31.23
C ASN A 8 -0.08 -21.96 30.16
N SER A 9 -0.19 -20.72 30.63
CA SER A 9 0.16 -19.43 30.01
C SER A 9 -0.07 -19.21 28.50
N LYS A 10 -0.80 -18.13 28.19
CA LYS A 10 -0.49 -17.09 27.18
C LYS A 10 -1.57 -16.00 27.35
N GLY A 11 -1.31 -14.74 27.69
CA GLY A 11 -0.16 -13.92 27.32
C GLY A 11 -0.47 -13.16 26.03
N ASN A 12 -0.98 -11.93 26.18
CA ASN A 12 -0.97 -10.80 25.24
C ASN A 12 -1.67 -10.93 23.88
N SER A 13 -2.81 -10.24 23.77
CA SER A 13 -3.15 -9.44 22.59
C SER A 13 -3.49 -8.02 23.06
N ARG A 14 -2.45 -7.19 23.20
CA ARG A 14 -2.61 -5.75 23.40
C ARG A 14 -3.23 -5.21 22.11
N ALA A 15 -4.54 -4.97 22.11
CA ALA A 15 -5.18 -4.20 21.07
C ALA A 15 -4.44 -2.86 20.97
N LEU A 16 -3.75 -2.62 19.85
CA LEU A 16 -3.19 -1.32 19.56
C LEU A 16 -4.37 -0.35 19.53
N ALA A 17 -4.44 0.53 20.53
CA ALA A 17 -5.40 1.62 20.56
C ALA A 17 -5.32 2.37 19.22
N PRO A 18 -6.45 2.85 18.66
CA PRO A 18 -6.42 3.68 17.47
C PRO A 18 -5.43 4.82 17.70
N THR A 19 -4.50 5.00 16.75
CA THR A 19 -3.57 6.12 16.84
C THR A 19 -4.39 7.40 16.80
N PRO A 20 -4.23 8.32 17.78
CA PRO A 20 -5.04 9.52 17.83
C PRO A 20 -4.88 10.33 16.53
N PRO A 21 -5.94 11.00 16.06
CA PRO A 21 -5.94 11.70 14.78
C PRO A 21 -4.89 12.81 14.74
N VAL A 22 -4.24 12.97 13.59
CA VAL A 22 -3.30 14.05 13.30
C VAL A 22 -4.09 15.22 12.74
N ILE A 23 -4.10 16.35 13.45
CA ILE A 23 -4.93 17.51 13.11
C ILE A 23 -4.26 18.33 12.01
N GLN A 24 -2.93 18.43 12.05
CA GLN A 24 -2.12 19.20 11.10
C GLN A 24 -0.76 18.52 10.91
N ALA A 25 -0.21 18.62 9.70
CA ALA A 25 1.12 18.10 9.37
C ALA A 25 1.83 19.01 8.36
N SER A 26 3.15 19.05 8.41
CA SER A 26 3.98 19.66 7.36
C SER A 26 5.21 18.81 7.11
N PHE A 27 5.70 18.89 5.88
CA PHE A 27 6.94 18.28 5.44
C PHE A 27 7.82 19.36 4.82
N ALA A 28 9.10 19.37 5.21
CA ALA A 28 10.12 20.20 4.62
C ALA A 28 11.32 19.34 4.20
N GLY A 29 11.48 19.12 2.90
CA GLY A 29 12.57 18.36 2.30
C GLY A 29 13.36 19.19 1.28
N PRO A 30 14.44 18.62 0.73
CA PRO A 30 15.27 19.24 -0.30
C PRO A 30 14.52 19.78 -1.52
N THR A 31 13.51 19.06 -2.02
CA THR A 31 12.77 19.44 -3.24
C THR A 31 11.27 19.60 -3.02
N GLN A 32 10.73 19.00 -1.96
CA GLN A 32 9.31 19.05 -1.66
C GLN A 32 9.05 19.76 -0.33
N ASN A 33 8.12 20.72 -0.34
CA ASN A 33 7.60 21.34 0.86
C ASN A 33 6.08 21.31 0.81
N ALA A 34 5.44 20.96 1.92
CA ALA A 34 3.98 21.02 2.02
C ALA A 34 3.54 21.28 3.45
N ASN A 35 2.44 22.03 3.58
CA ASN A 35 1.77 22.27 4.84
C ASN A 35 0.31 21.87 4.71
N PHE A 36 -0.17 21.05 5.64
CA PHE A 36 -1.50 20.48 5.68
C PHE A 36 -2.19 20.91 6.98
N THR A 37 -3.12 21.86 6.86
CA THR A 37 -3.86 22.45 7.98
C THR A 37 -5.16 21.70 8.31
N ARG A 38 -5.40 20.57 7.62
CA ARG A 38 -6.59 19.74 7.74
C ARG A 38 -6.21 18.28 7.99
N GLN A 39 -7.21 17.51 8.45
CA GLN A 39 -7.09 16.06 8.61
C GLN A 39 -6.67 15.37 7.30
N PRO A 40 -5.98 14.22 7.38
CA PRO A 40 -5.68 13.39 6.21
C PRO A 40 -6.94 12.98 5.45
N ASP A 41 -6.85 12.87 4.12
CA ASP A 41 -7.93 12.31 3.29
C ASP A 41 -8.08 10.80 3.47
N LYS A 42 -6.98 10.13 3.82
CA LYS A 42 -6.95 8.71 4.20
C LYS A 42 -6.06 8.50 5.42
N SER A 43 -6.53 7.66 6.34
CA SER A 43 -5.71 7.17 7.45
C SER A 43 -4.71 6.12 6.98
N SER A 44 -3.62 5.97 7.73
CA SER A 44 -2.60 4.95 7.49
C SER A 44 -1.99 4.55 8.83
N ARG A 45 -1.64 3.26 8.97
CA ARG A 45 -1.07 2.72 10.22
C ARG A 45 0.43 2.99 10.34
N GLU A 46 1.12 3.18 9.22
CA GLU A 46 2.57 3.34 9.16
C GLU A 46 3.02 4.78 8.90
N SER A 47 2.07 5.70 8.73
CA SER A 47 2.32 7.11 8.42
C SER A 47 1.40 8.00 9.24
N LEU A 48 1.61 9.32 9.18
CA LEU A 48 0.70 10.29 9.80
C LEU A 48 -0.65 10.35 9.05
N GLY A 49 -0.68 9.89 7.80
CA GLY A 49 -1.83 9.93 6.92
C GLY A 49 -1.43 10.19 5.47
N ILE A 50 -2.45 10.24 4.62
CA ILE A 50 -2.31 10.58 3.21
C ILE A 50 -3.16 11.81 2.92
N TRP A 51 -2.54 12.82 2.32
CA TRP A 51 -3.22 14.04 1.87
C TRP A 51 -3.24 14.12 0.34
N PHE A 52 -4.35 14.60 -0.19
CA PHE A 52 -4.54 14.90 -1.60
C PHE A 52 -4.40 16.40 -1.83
N LEU A 53 -3.40 16.77 -2.63
CA LEU A 53 -3.09 18.15 -2.94
C LEU A 53 -2.61 18.24 -4.39
N ASN A 54 -3.27 19.08 -5.20
CA ASN A 54 -2.93 19.33 -6.60
C ASN A 54 -2.80 18.04 -7.45
N GLY A 55 -3.74 17.10 -7.28
CA GLY A 55 -3.73 15.82 -8.00
C GLY A 55 -2.60 14.87 -7.57
N ARG A 56 -1.99 15.10 -6.40
CA ARG A 56 -0.94 14.26 -5.82
C ARG A 56 -1.38 13.70 -4.48
N ALA A 57 -1.01 12.46 -4.21
CA ALA A 57 -1.09 11.85 -2.90
C ALA A 57 0.22 12.04 -2.15
N TRP A 58 0.14 12.57 -0.94
CA TRP A 58 1.25 12.85 -0.04
C TRP A 58 1.14 11.94 1.18
N LYS A 59 1.90 10.86 1.22
CA LYS A 59 2.02 9.99 2.41
C LYS A 59 3.18 10.50 3.27
N ILE A 60 2.88 11.05 4.44
CA ILE A 60 3.88 11.66 5.32
C ILE A 60 4.23 10.69 6.44
N VAL A 61 5.49 10.30 6.53
CA VAL A 61 5.97 9.35 7.53
C VAL A 61 6.88 10.08 8.51
N ALA A 62 6.47 10.20 9.77
CA ALA A 62 7.24 10.87 10.82
C ALA A 62 8.45 10.06 11.32
N ASN A 63 8.60 8.81 10.88
CA ASN A 63 9.71 7.92 11.23
C ASN A 63 10.58 7.63 10.00
N GLY A 64 11.85 8.05 10.03
CA GLY A 64 12.81 7.80 8.96
C GLY A 64 13.31 6.36 8.81
N SER A 65 13.03 5.44 9.75
CA SER A 65 13.67 4.11 9.79
C SER A 65 13.34 3.23 8.59
N THR A 66 12.19 3.43 7.95
CA THR A 66 11.75 2.64 6.79
C THR A 66 12.09 3.31 5.46
N PHE A 67 12.70 4.52 5.46
CA PHE A 67 12.97 5.27 4.24
C PHE A 67 13.78 4.49 3.22
N VAL A 68 14.90 3.88 3.64
CA VAL A 68 15.83 3.21 2.71
C VAL A 68 15.09 2.11 1.95
N ARG A 69 14.41 1.24 2.71
CA ARG A 69 13.58 0.18 2.14
C ARG A 69 12.52 0.72 1.17
N VAL A 70 11.73 1.70 1.59
CA VAL A 70 10.66 2.26 0.74
C VAL A 70 11.23 2.89 -0.53
N ASN A 71 12.34 3.63 -0.41
CA ASN A 71 13.01 4.22 -1.56
C ASN A 71 13.52 3.14 -2.53
N ASP A 72 14.11 2.07 -2.01
CA ASP A 72 14.62 0.95 -2.81
C ASP A 72 13.49 0.17 -3.50
N ASP A 73 12.34 0.00 -2.83
CA ASP A 73 11.14 -0.61 -3.44
C ASP A 73 10.66 0.19 -4.66
N TYR A 74 10.58 1.53 -4.53
CA TYR A 74 10.18 2.40 -5.64
C TYR A 74 11.23 2.47 -6.76
N ASN A 75 12.52 2.42 -6.43
CA ASN A 75 13.60 2.34 -7.42
C ASN A 75 13.55 1.03 -8.20
N THR A 76 13.46 -0.10 -7.50
CA THR A 76 13.35 -1.42 -8.10
C THR A 76 12.13 -1.51 -9.00
N ALA A 77 10.98 -1.03 -8.54
CA ALA A 77 9.76 -1.04 -9.34
C ALA A 77 9.89 -0.18 -10.62
N ARG A 78 10.51 1.00 -10.52
CA ARG A 78 10.81 1.87 -11.67
C ARG A 78 11.74 1.21 -12.68
N ASP A 79 12.85 0.65 -12.21
CA ASP A 79 13.87 0.01 -13.07
C ASP A 79 13.31 -1.21 -13.80
N GLN A 80 12.29 -1.85 -13.22
CA GLN A 80 11.61 -3.02 -13.77
C GLN A 80 10.35 -2.65 -14.57
N GLY A 81 10.08 -1.36 -14.77
CA GLY A 81 8.94 -0.87 -15.55
C GLY A 81 7.58 -1.21 -14.92
N LEU A 82 7.52 -1.43 -13.61
CA LEU A 82 6.27 -1.65 -12.91
C LEU A 82 5.45 -0.35 -12.86
N PRO A 83 4.12 -0.45 -12.95
CA PRO A 83 3.26 0.71 -12.83
C PRO A 83 3.20 1.15 -11.35
N ILE A 84 3.97 2.18 -11.02
CA ILE A 84 4.02 2.83 -9.69
C ILE A 84 3.55 4.29 -9.72
N GLY A 85 3.15 4.76 -10.89
CA GLY A 85 2.79 6.13 -11.17
C GLY A 85 4.04 6.92 -11.54
N ASN A 86 3.88 7.92 -12.39
CA ASN A 86 4.99 8.79 -12.78
C ASN A 86 4.50 10.24 -12.79
N PRO A 87 5.18 11.18 -12.09
CA PRO A 87 6.35 11.00 -11.23
C PRO A 87 6.01 10.45 -9.84
N VAL A 88 6.93 9.71 -9.22
CA VAL A 88 6.95 9.42 -7.78
C VAL A 88 8.20 10.02 -7.16
N VAL A 89 8.04 10.64 -6.00
CA VAL A 89 9.14 11.19 -5.20
C VAL A 89 9.12 10.51 -3.84
N VAL A 90 10.27 9.97 -3.43
CA VAL A 90 10.51 9.49 -2.07
C VAL A 90 11.65 10.30 -1.50
N GLU A 91 11.39 11.10 -0.47
CA GLU A 91 12.35 12.11 -0.01
C GLU A 91 12.35 12.23 1.51
N ARG A 92 13.54 12.33 2.11
CA ARG A 92 13.71 12.62 3.54
C ARG A 92 13.53 14.10 3.82
N GLY A 93 13.04 14.41 5.02
CA GLY A 93 12.90 15.78 5.47
C GLY A 93 12.45 15.89 6.90
N THR A 94 12.24 17.12 7.32
CA THR A 94 11.68 17.44 8.63
C THR A 94 10.16 17.35 8.55
N VAL A 95 9.57 16.56 9.46
CA VAL A 95 8.12 16.43 9.60
C VAL A 95 7.71 17.16 10.87
N ARG A 96 6.74 18.07 10.77
CA ARG A 96 6.07 18.68 11.94
C ARG A 96 4.61 18.29 11.95
N TYR A 97 4.04 17.95 13.10
CA TYR A 97 2.67 17.49 13.18
C TYR A 97 2.07 17.69 14.57
N THR A 98 0.74 17.83 14.61
CA THR A 98 -0.02 18.03 15.84
C THR A 98 -1.00 16.87 16.03
N ARG A 99 -0.93 16.20 17.17
CA ARG A 99 -1.89 15.14 17.56
C ARG A 99 -3.02 15.73 18.39
N GLU A 100 -4.06 14.93 18.61
CA GLU A 100 -5.10 15.21 19.60
C GLU A 100 -4.48 15.63 20.94
N GLY A 101 -4.97 16.74 21.50
CA GLY A 101 -4.36 17.42 22.66
C GLY A 101 -3.46 18.62 22.32
N GLY A 102 -3.30 18.97 21.03
CA GLY A 102 -2.70 20.23 20.59
C GLY A 102 -1.18 20.31 20.68
N ARG A 103 -0.51 19.23 21.08
CA ARG A 103 0.95 19.17 21.16
C ARG A 103 1.56 19.08 19.76
N GLU A 104 2.40 20.05 19.43
CA GLU A 104 3.25 20.02 18.25
C GLU A 104 4.45 19.08 18.48
N LEU A 105 4.76 18.29 17.47
CA LEU A 105 5.86 17.34 17.44
C LEU A 105 6.68 17.57 16.16
N THR A 106 8.00 17.41 16.28
CA THR A 106 8.92 17.51 15.14
C THR A 106 9.82 16.27 15.12
N SER A 107 10.03 15.69 13.95
CA SER A 107 10.92 14.54 13.77
C SER A 107 11.60 14.54 12.40
N GLN A 108 12.64 13.73 12.27
CA GLN A 108 13.18 13.34 10.96
C GLN A 108 12.32 12.21 10.39
N GLY A 109 11.78 12.46 9.21
CA GLY A 109 10.88 11.55 8.52
C GLY A 109 11.12 11.56 7.03
N PHE A 110 10.11 11.13 6.28
CA PHE A 110 10.14 11.17 4.83
C PHE A 110 8.72 11.32 4.27
N VAL A 111 8.65 11.68 3.01
CA VAL A 111 7.41 11.73 2.24
C VAL A 111 7.50 10.77 1.07
N VAL A 112 6.36 10.19 0.72
CA VAL A 112 6.12 9.62 -0.60
C VAL A 112 5.08 10.50 -1.29
N VAL A 113 5.46 11.12 -2.40
CA VAL A 113 4.57 11.92 -3.25
C VAL A 113 4.35 11.17 -4.56
N ALA A 114 3.12 10.75 -4.81
CA ALA A 114 2.71 10.05 -6.02
C ALA A 114 1.52 10.76 -6.67
N PRO A 115 1.14 10.43 -7.92
CA PRO A 115 -0.13 10.90 -8.46
C PRO A 115 -1.27 10.43 -7.54
N GLN A 116 -2.31 11.27 -7.40
CA GLN A 116 -3.50 10.88 -6.67
C GLN A 116 -4.28 9.87 -7.50
N PHE A 117 -4.50 8.68 -6.96
CA PHE A 117 -5.34 7.67 -7.59
C PHE A 117 -6.73 7.66 -6.99
N THR A 118 -7.71 7.41 -7.83
CA THR A 118 -9.11 7.24 -7.42
C THR A 118 -9.62 5.93 -8.00
N GLY A 119 -10.38 5.17 -7.22
CA GLY A 119 -10.93 3.90 -7.67
C GLY A 119 -10.95 2.82 -6.59
N GLU A 120 -11.12 1.58 -7.05
CA GLU A 120 -11.21 0.40 -6.21
C GLU A 120 -9.83 -0.02 -5.71
N PHE A 121 -9.62 0.10 -4.40
CA PHE A 121 -8.38 -0.32 -3.75
C PHE A 121 -8.36 -1.83 -3.52
N PHE A 122 -7.17 -2.42 -3.65
CA PHE A 122 -6.90 -3.79 -3.23
C PHE A 122 -5.58 -3.89 -2.49
N GLN A 123 -5.53 -4.85 -1.55
CA GLN A 123 -4.34 -5.24 -0.81
C GLN A 123 -4.32 -6.76 -0.62
N GLY A 124 -3.40 -7.44 -1.31
CA GLY A 124 -3.28 -8.89 -1.27
C GLY A 124 -4.32 -9.64 -2.12
N ALA A 125 -4.17 -10.97 -2.20
CA ALA A 125 -4.87 -11.80 -3.20
C ALA A 125 -6.42 -11.77 -3.11
N THR A 126 -6.97 -11.93 -1.90
CA THR A 126 -8.43 -11.95 -1.70
C THR A 126 -9.07 -10.59 -2.01
N ALA A 127 -8.41 -9.50 -1.62
CA ALA A 127 -8.87 -8.15 -1.92
C ALA A 127 -8.71 -7.85 -3.41
N PHE A 128 -7.63 -8.32 -4.05
CA PHE A 128 -7.40 -8.18 -5.49
C PHE A 128 -8.50 -8.84 -6.30
N LYS A 129 -8.83 -10.11 -6.02
CA LYS A 129 -9.95 -10.82 -6.68
C LYS A 129 -11.28 -10.09 -6.46
N SER A 130 -11.55 -9.66 -5.23
CA SER A 130 -12.77 -8.90 -4.91
C SER A 130 -12.85 -7.59 -5.67
N ALA A 131 -11.74 -6.85 -5.77
CA ALA A 131 -11.67 -5.57 -6.46
C ALA A 131 -11.86 -5.75 -7.98
N LEU A 132 -11.23 -6.76 -8.60
CA LEU A 132 -11.46 -7.09 -10.02
C LEU A 132 -12.94 -7.37 -10.31
N ASN A 133 -13.60 -8.17 -9.46
CA ASN A 133 -15.02 -8.47 -9.60
C ASN A 133 -15.89 -7.21 -9.49
N ARG A 134 -15.60 -6.31 -8.54
CA ARG A 134 -16.37 -5.06 -8.37
C ARG A 134 -16.30 -4.14 -9.59
N VAL A 135 -15.16 -4.12 -10.28
CA VAL A 135 -15.01 -3.33 -11.52
C VAL A 135 -15.42 -4.09 -12.78
N GLY A 136 -15.95 -5.31 -12.64
CA GLY A 136 -16.39 -6.14 -13.77
C GLY A 136 -15.25 -6.66 -14.65
N LEU A 137 -14.02 -6.69 -14.12
CA LEU A 137 -12.88 -7.29 -14.79
C LEU A 137 -12.86 -8.80 -14.55
N THR A 138 -12.98 -9.55 -15.64
CA THR A 138 -12.96 -11.02 -15.64
C THR A 138 -11.74 -11.52 -16.40
N LYS A 139 -11.51 -12.83 -16.41
CA LYS A 139 -10.43 -13.44 -17.21
C LYS A 139 -10.56 -13.15 -18.72
N ALA A 140 -11.77 -12.85 -19.21
CA ALA A 140 -12.01 -12.48 -20.60
C ALA A 140 -11.69 -11.00 -20.89
N SER A 141 -11.50 -10.17 -19.86
CA SER A 141 -11.14 -8.77 -20.03
C SER A 141 -9.71 -8.66 -20.60
N PRO A 142 -9.46 -7.89 -21.66
CA PRO A 142 -8.13 -7.73 -22.27
C PRO A 142 -7.05 -7.27 -21.29
N GLU A 143 -7.44 -6.54 -20.24
CA GLU A 143 -6.54 -6.01 -19.23
C GLU A 143 -6.07 -7.09 -18.25
N TYR A 144 -6.87 -8.13 -18.00
CA TYR A 144 -6.65 -9.12 -16.95
C TYR A 144 -5.25 -9.76 -17.00
N PRO A 145 -4.73 -10.24 -18.15
CA PRO A 145 -3.38 -10.83 -18.21
C PRO A 145 -2.27 -9.85 -17.83
N ARG A 146 -2.42 -8.57 -18.19
CA ARG A 146 -1.46 -7.52 -17.83
C ARG A 146 -1.45 -7.31 -16.31
N LEU A 147 -2.62 -7.22 -15.68
CA LEU A 147 -2.74 -7.01 -14.23
C LEU A 147 -2.08 -8.14 -13.43
N VAL A 148 -2.30 -9.38 -13.87
CA VAL A 148 -1.71 -10.59 -13.28
C VAL A 148 -0.18 -10.61 -13.43
N ARG A 149 0.31 -10.31 -14.64
CA ARG A 149 1.75 -10.27 -14.93
C ARG A 149 2.43 -9.25 -14.02
N ASP A 150 1.89 -8.04 -13.92
CA ASP A 150 2.50 -6.96 -13.16
C ASP A 150 2.57 -7.31 -11.64
N CYS A 151 1.50 -7.90 -11.07
CA CYS A 151 1.57 -8.45 -9.70
C CYS A 151 2.61 -9.57 -9.55
N THR A 152 2.74 -10.46 -10.53
CA THR A 152 3.68 -11.59 -10.47
C THR A 152 5.12 -11.12 -10.53
N THR A 153 5.40 -10.14 -11.39
CA THR A 153 6.73 -9.52 -11.50
C THR A 153 7.11 -8.84 -10.18
N ALA A 154 6.20 -8.07 -9.58
CA ALA A 154 6.46 -7.42 -8.29
C ALA A 154 6.89 -8.44 -7.22
N ARG A 155 6.19 -9.58 -7.13
CA ARG A 155 6.51 -10.67 -6.21
C ARG A 155 7.89 -11.29 -6.46
N ARG A 156 8.25 -11.54 -7.71
CA ARG A 156 9.55 -12.15 -8.09
C ARG A 156 10.72 -11.27 -7.72
N LEU A 157 10.52 -9.95 -7.69
CA LEU A 157 11.53 -8.97 -7.34
C LEU A 157 11.71 -8.82 -5.82
N GLY A 158 11.02 -9.62 -5.00
CA GLY A 158 11.04 -9.51 -3.54
C GLY A 158 10.36 -8.24 -3.03
N LEU A 159 9.72 -7.47 -3.92
CA LEU A 159 8.85 -6.41 -3.51
C LEU A 159 7.70 -7.06 -2.78
N GLN A 160 7.36 -6.46 -1.65
CA GLN A 160 6.57 -7.17 -0.72
C GLN A 160 5.10 -7.26 -1.32
N ASP A 161 4.12 -6.36 -1.22
CA ASP A 161 2.67 -6.59 -1.48
C ASP A 161 2.20 -6.13 -2.86
N CYS A 162 1.50 -6.98 -3.58
CA CYS A 162 0.65 -6.48 -4.67
C CYS A 162 -0.55 -5.70 -4.09
N GLN A 163 -0.43 -4.38 -3.96
CA GLN A 163 -1.51 -3.44 -3.60
C GLN A 163 -1.69 -2.41 -4.70
N GLY A 164 -2.90 -1.88 -4.88
CA GLY A 164 -3.08 -0.78 -5.81
C GLY A 164 -4.53 -0.37 -6.00
N PHE A 165 -4.77 0.36 -7.08
CA PHE A 165 -6.06 0.92 -7.42
C PHE A 165 -6.50 0.50 -8.83
N PHE A 166 -7.81 0.33 -9.01
CA PHE A 166 -8.43 0.21 -10.33
C PHE A 166 -9.40 1.37 -10.56
N ARG A 167 -9.28 2.02 -11.71
CA ARG A 167 -10.30 2.96 -12.18
C ARG A 167 -10.90 2.45 -13.49
N ARG A 168 -12.21 2.24 -13.49
CA ARG A 168 -12.96 1.98 -14.72
C ARG A 168 -13.33 3.32 -15.35
N LEU A 169 -12.83 3.60 -16.55
CA LEU A 169 -13.34 4.68 -17.40
C LEU A 169 -14.37 4.12 -18.38
N SER A 170 -15.09 5.02 -19.05
CA SER A 170 -16.09 4.68 -20.08
C SER A 170 -15.51 3.87 -21.24
N THR A 171 -14.19 3.90 -21.44
CA THR A 171 -13.47 3.16 -22.49
C THR A 171 -12.78 1.88 -22.00
N GLY A 172 -12.95 1.48 -20.73
CA GLY A 172 -12.22 0.37 -20.10
C GLY A 172 -11.36 0.82 -18.91
N VAL A 173 -10.42 -0.01 -18.45
CA VAL A 173 -9.46 0.39 -17.41
C VAL A 173 -8.28 1.10 -18.07
N THR A 174 -8.14 2.40 -17.82
CA THR A 174 -7.13 3.24 -18.49
C THR A 174 -6.08 3.80 -17.54
N GLU A 175 -6.32 3.77 -16.22
CA GLU A 175 -5.31 4.17 -15.24
C GLU A 175 -4.41 2.98 -14.89
N PRO A 176 -3.09 3.20 -14.76
CA PRO A 176 -2.18 2.15 -14.35
C PRO A 176 -2.61 1.58 -13.00
N ILE A 177 -2.52 0.25 -12.84
CA ILE A 177 -2.45 -0.35 -11.50
C ILE A 177 -1.26 0.32 -10.83
N ASN A 178 -1.41 1.02 -9.71
CA ASN A 178 -0.25 1.54 -9.04
C ASN A 178 0.08 0.78 -7.78
N PHE A 179 1.29 0.23 -7.76
CA PHE A 179 1.88 -0.41 -6.59
C PHE A 179 2.38 0.67 -5.63
N THR A 180 1.46 1.22 -4.85
CA THR A 180 1.75 2.35 -3.94
C THR A 180 2.32 1.93 -2.58
N ASP A 181 2.28 0.64 -2.23
CA ASP A 181 2.75 0.14 -0.94
C ASP A 181 2.98 -1.37 -1.02
N ILE A 182 4.22 -1.79 -1.27
CA ILE A 182 4.56 -3.18 -1.55
C ILE A 182 5.10 -3.77 -0.21
N HIS A 183 4.24 -4.40 0.64
CA HIS A 183 4.44 -5.20 1.91
C HIS A 183 3.97 -6.71 2.05
N LEU A 184 4.33 -7.71 1.22
CA LEU A 184 4.17 -9.16 1.40
C LEU A 184 5.05 -9.55 2.57
N ASP A 185 4.39 -9.85 3.65
CA ASP A 185 4.96 -10.57 4.76
C ASP A 185 5.53 -11.91 4.25
N PRO A 186 6.87 -12.13 4.28
CA PRO A 186 7.47 -13.40 3.89
C PRO A 186 7.03 -14.57 4.80
N THR A 187 6.37 -14.28 5.93
CA THR A 187 5.77 -15.29 6.82
C THR A 187 4.34 -15.68 6.45
N ARG A 188 3.75 -15.08 5.40
CA ARG A 188 2.39 -15.40 4.90
C ARG A 188 2.41 -15.96 3.46
N PRO A 189 3.03 -17.15 3.25
CA PRO A 189 3.06 -17.81 1.95
C PRO A 189 1.65 -18.11 1.39
N GLU A 190 0.63 -18.15 2.23
CA GLU A 190 -0.78 -18.32 1.87
C GLU A 190 -1.32 -17.20 0.97
N ALA A 191 -0.86 -15.95 1.12
CA ALA A 191 -1.28 -14.85 0.25
C ALA A 191 -0.68 -14.99 -1.16
N ALA A 192 0.56 -15.48 -1.21
CA ALA A 192 1.26 -15.86 -2.41
C ALA A 192 0.62 -17.07 -3.11
N GLN A 193 0.20 -18.07 -2.32
CA GLN A 193 -0.48 -19.27 -2.78
C GLN A 193 -1.92 -18.97 -3.23
N ALA A 194 -2.69 -18.14 -2.53
CA ALA A 194 -4.05 -17.75 -2.95
C ALA A 194 -4.06 -16.98 -4.28
N LEU A 195 -3.04 -16.16 -4.54
CA LEU A 195 -2.86 -15.57 -5.87
C LEU A 195 -2.52 -16.66 -6.90
N LEU A 196 -1.63 -17.60 -6.58
CA LEU A 196 -1.34 -18.76 -7.42
C LEU A 196 -2.54 -19.70 -7.60
N ASP A 197 -3.45 -19.83 -6.64
CA ASP A 197 -4.65 -20.68 -6.71
C ASP A 197 -5.74 -20.02 -7.54
N VAL A 198 -5.81 -18.68 -7.58
CA VAL A 198 -6.60 -17.95 -8.57
C VAL A 198 -6.04 -18.14 -9.98
N LEU A 199 -4.71 -18.26 -10.09
CA LEU A 199 -3.99 -18.52 -11.34
C LEU A 199 -4.09 -19.99 -11.78
N ASN A 200 -4.08 -20.94 -10.86
CA ASN A 200 -4.01 -22.39 -11.08
C ASN A 200 -5.37 -23.10 -10.96
N GLY A 201 -6.38 -22.47 -10.34
CA GLY A 201 -7.78 -22.92 -10.34
C GLY A 201 -8.48 -22.72 -11.70
N LEU A 202 -7.72 -22.84 -12.77
CA LEU A 202 -8.22 -22.96 -14.14
C LEU A 202 -8.71 -24.41 -14.30
N PRO A 203 -9.91 -24.67 -14.83
CA PRO A 203 -10.13 -25.94 -15.50
C PRO A 203 -9.16 -25.99 -16.67
N ASP A 204 -8.32 -27.03 -16.72
CA ASP A 204 -7.46 -27.40 -17.84
C ASP A 204 -8.30 -27.55 -19.12
N ARG A 205 -8.49 -26.45 -19.85
CA ARG A 205 -9.05 -26.45 -21.21
C ARG A 205 -8.47 -25.32 -22.01
N LEU A 206 -7.18 -25.39 -22.27
CA LEU A 206 -6.58 -24.81 -23.47
C LEU A 206 -5.53 -25.80 -23.96
N ASN A 207 -5.93 -26.55 -25.00
CA ASN A 207 -5.01 -27.16 -25.95
C ASN A 207 -4.09 -26.09 -26.56
#